data_AF-A0A972C681-F1
#
_entry.id   AF-A0A972C681-F1
#
_cell.length_a   1.000
_cell.length_b   1.000
_cell.length_c   1.000
_cell.angle_alpha   90.00
_cell.angle_beta   90.00
_cell.angle_gamma   90.00
#
_symmetry.space_group_name_H-M   'P 1'
#
loop_
_entity.id
_entity.type
_entity.pdbx_description
1 polymer ?
#
loop_
_entity_poly.entity_id
_entity_poly.type
_entity_poly.pdbx_seq_one_letter_code
_entity_poly.pdbx_strand_id
1 'polypeptide(L)'
;MDTSTGLYNRNFWEQIKTDIDLYPTTHNFSLIIIDIDNLKAINDAFGHLTGDRVIEIVGQAIKSNIREGRDVGIRYGGDEFIILLSNQSPHVTEKVIERIRKDIDRRALNENLNIKFSSGIAYNKSVADLEEMIKKADESLYREKEIKKAQKQQHSRMYYLIKQIGEVWDELDEKESKGDNLLTSEDILELGKRLDKLIEEYIENL
;
A
#
# COMPACT_ATOMS: atom_id res chain seq x y z
N MET A 1 -6.79 21.76 14.03
CA MET A 1 -7.27 20.40 13.70
C MET A 1 -7.72 20.38 12.25
N ASP A 2 -7.62 19.23 11.59
CA ASP A 2 -8.20 18.99 10.27
C ASP A 2 -9.66 18.57 10.43
N THR A 3 -10.56 19.23 9.71
CA THR A 3 -12.01 19.06 9.88
C THR A 3 -12.54 17.74 9.32
N SER A 4 -11.91 17.23 8.25
CA SER A 4 -12.35 16.00 7.59
C SER A 4 -11.98 14.77 8.41
N THR A 5 -10.77 14.73 8.96
CA THR A 5 -10.24 13.56 9.65
C THR A 5 -10.38 13.61 11.17
N GLY A 6 -10.54 14.80 11.73
CA GLY A 6 -10.52 15.03 13.17
C GLY A 6 -9.14 14.82 13.81
N LEU A 7 -8.08 14.72 12.99
CA LEU A 7 -6.68 14.69 13.40
C LEU A 7 -6.11 16.12 13.54
N TYR A 8 -4.87 16.23 13.99
CA TYR A 8 -4.12 17.47 13.85
C TYR A 8 -3.79 17.75 12.38
N ASN A 9 -3.51 19.00 12.05
CA ASN A 9 -3.19 19.42 10.68
C ASN A 9 -1.71 19.77 10.57
N ARG A 10 -1.23 20.05 9.35
CA ARG A 10 0.16 20.44 9.08
C ARG A 10 0.66 21.60 9.96
N ASN A 11 -0.18 22.60 10.25
CA ASN A 11 0.24 23.72 11.09
C ASN A 11 0.61 23.28 12.52
N PHE A 12 -0.08 22.27 13.05
CA PHE A 12 0.26 21.68 14.34
C PHE A 12 1.61 20.94 14.27
N TRP A 13 1.89 20.24 13.17
CA TRP A 13 3.19 19.62 12.95
C TRP A 13 4.34 20.63 13.00
N GLU A 14 4.22 21.74 12.28
CA GLU A 14 5.24 22.78 12.28
C GLU A 14 5.47 23.39 13.67
N GLN A 15 4.42 23.48 14.50
CA GLN A 15 4.53 23.94 15.88
C GLN A 15 5.31 22.95 16.75
N ILE A 16 4.96 21.66 16.70
CA ILE A 16 5.60 20.65 17.57
C ILE A 16 6.98 20.23 17.08
N LYS A 17 7.31 20.43 15.79
CA LYS A 17 8.60 20.04 15.22
C LYS A 17 9.77 20.64 16.01
N THR A 18 9.67 21.92 16.35
CA THR A 18 10.69 22.63 17.15
C THR A 18 10.73 22.13 18.60
N ASP A 19 9.58 21.79 19.17
CA ASP A 19 9.49 21.28 20.54
C ASP A 19 10.05 19.86 20.66
N ILE A 20 9.87 19.01 19.64
CA ILE A 20 10.37 17.62 19.59
C ILE A 20 11.90 17.57 19.70
N ASP A 21 12.61 18.50 19.06
CA ASP A 21 14.07 18.59 19.18
C ASP A 21 14.51 18.98 20.61
N LEU A 22 13.60 19.58 21.40
CA LEU A 22 13.80 19.91 22.81
C LEU A 22 13.35 18.77 23.75
N TYR A 23 12.67 17.73 23.26
CA TYR A 23 12.30 16.59 24.09
C TYR A 23 13.57 15.80 24.48
N PRO A 24 13.76 15.47 25.77
CA PRO A 24 14.92 14.70 26.18
C PRO A 24 14.96 13.35 25.45
N THR A 25 16.14 12.97 24.94
CA THR A 25 16.42 11.67 24.29
C THR A 25 16.08 10.44 25.14
N THR A 26 15.76 10.64 26.41
CA THR A 26 15.29 9.62 27.36
C THR A 26 13.86 9.13 27.08
N HIS A 27 13.06 9.86 26.30
CA HIS A 27 11.72 9.43 25.89
C HIS A 27 11.79 8.74 24.52
N ASN A 28 11.53 7.44 24.48
CA ASN A 28 11.47 6.70 23.21
C ASN A 28 10.22 7.12 22.44
N PHE A 29 10.35 7.40 21.15
CA PHE A 29 9.19 7.56 20.28
C PHE A 29 9.47 7.01 18.88
N SER A 30 8.41 6.61 18.19
CA SER A 30 8.45 6.25 16.78
C SER A 30 7.65 7.23 15.95
N LEU A 31 8.14 7.47 14.73
CA LEU A 31 7.52 8.30 13.72
C LEU A 31 7.09 7.39 12.59
N ILE A 32 5.82 7.48 12.23
CA ILE A 32 5.23 6.73 11.14
C ILE A 32 4.75 7.75 10.12
N ILE A 33 5.19 7.63 8.87
CA ILE A 33 4.63 8.37 7.73
C ILE A 33 3.74 7.41 6.97
N ILE A 34 2.51 7.81 6.69
CA ILE A 34 1.53 7.03 5.93
C ILE A 34 1.16 7.82 4.68
N ASP A 35 1.04 7.11 3.55
CA ASP A 35 0.60 7.65 2.26
C ASP A 35 -0.45 6.71 1.66
N ILE A 36 -1.59 7.26 1.26
CA ILE A 36 -2.69 6.47 0.68
C ILE A 36 -2.33 6.04 -0.75
N ASP A 37 -2.31 4.74 -0.98
CA ASP A 37 -1.93 4.18 -2.27
C ASP A 37 -3.01 4.48 -3.34
N ASN A 38 -2.60 5.11 -4.44
CA ASN A 38 -3.45 5.38 -5.62
C ASN A 38 -4.67 6.28 -5.37
N LEU A 39 -4.64 7.21 -4.40
CA LEU A 39 -5.77 8.12 -4.17
C LEU A 39 -6.18 8.89 -5.43
N LYS A 40 -5.21 9.33 -6.25
CA LYS A 40 -5.50 9.99 -7.54
C LYS A 40 -6.34 9.10 -8.47
N ALA A 41 -6.02 7.81 -8.58
CA ALA A 41 -6.79 6.90 -9.42
C ALA A 41 -8.22 6.69 -8.89
N ILE A 42 -8.40 6.71 -7.56
CA ILE A 42 -9.73 6.68 -6.93
C ILE A 42 -10.51 7.95 -7.28
N ASN A 43 -9.88 9.13 -7.20
CA ASN A 43 -10.48 10.41 -7.60
C ASN A 43 -10.88 10.42 -9.08
N ASP A 44 -10.00 9.94 -9.95
CA ASP A 44 -10.25 9.92 -11.39
C ASP A 44 -11.39 8.94 -11.76
N ALA A 45 -11.54 7.83 -11.02
CA ALA A 45 -12.57 6.82 -11.29
C ALA A 45 -13.92 7.11 -10.63
N PHE A 46 -13.93 7.66 -9.41
CA PHE A 46 -15.13 7.78 -8.56
C PHE A 46 -15.43 9.22 -8.11
N GLY A 47 -14.63 10.20 -8.56
CA GLY A 47 -14.78 11.61 -8.21
C GLY A 47 -14.17 11.99 -6.86
N HIS A 48 -13.94 13.29 -6.68
CA HIS A 48 -13.29 13.84 -5.49
C HIS A 48 -14.02 13.58 -4.18
N LEU A 49 -15.36 13.51 -4.18
CA LEU A 49 -16.12 13.18 -2.97
C LEU A 49 -15.77 11.79 -2.41
N THR A 50 -15.49 10.84 -3.30
CA THR A 50 -15.04 9.50 -2.91
C THR A 50 -13.62 9.53 -2.35
N GLY A 51 -12.73 10.33 -2.93
CA GLY A 51 -11.38 10.52 -2.38
C GLY A 51 -11.38 11.20 -1.02
N ASP A 52 -12.21 12.23 -0.84
CA ASP A 52 -12.42 12.87 0.46
C ASP A 52 -12.88 11.83 1.48
N ARG A 53 -13.81 10.96 1.10
CA ARG A 53 -14.28 9.88 1.96
C ARG A 53 -13.19 8.87 2.33
N VAL A 54 -12.32 8.51 1.38
CA VAL A 54 -11.15 7.66 1.64
C VAL A 54 -10.22 8.28 2.69
N ILE A 55 -9.94 9.58 2.56
CA ILE A 55 -9.11 10.33 3.52
C ILE A 55 -9.76 10.34 4.91
N GLU A 56 -11.07 10.57 4.99
CA GLU A 56 -11.82 10.52 6.25
C GLU A 56 -11.71 9.15 6.92
N ILE A 57 -11.89 8.06 6.18
CA ILE A 57 -11.79 6.69 6.69
C ILE A 57 -10.40 6.44 7.29
N VAL A 58 -9.34 6.82 6.57
CA VAL A 58 -7.95 6.67 7.04
C VAL A 58 -7.71 7.49 8.30
N GLY A 59 -8.12 8.76 8.31
CA GLY A 59 -7.99 9.63 9.46
C GLY A 59 -8.71 9.12 10.71
N GLN A 60 -9.95 8.64 10.56
CA GLN A 60 -10.73 8.06 11.65
C GLN A 60 -10.12 6.76 12.18
N ALA A 61 -9.59 5.92 11.28
CA ALA A 61 -8.92 4.69 11.66
C ALA A 61 -7.63 4.98 12.45
N ILE A 62 -6.83 5.95 12.02
CA ILE A 62 -5.66 6.42 12.78
C ILE A 62 -6.10 6.89 14.17
N LYS A 63 -7.06 7.81 14.24
CA LYS A 63 -7.55 8.38 15.50
C LYS A 63 -8.06 7.32 16.49
N SER A 64 -8.74 6.30 15.98
CA SER A 64 -9.34 5.24 16.80
C SER A 64 -8.32 4.23 17.34
N ASN A 65 -7.11 4.18 16.77
CA ASN A 65 -6.10 3.15 17.06
C ASN A 65 -4.83 3.68 17.75
N ILE A 66 -4.75 5.00 17.97
CA ILE A 66 -3.70 5.65 18.76
C ILE A 66 -4.24 6.09 20.12
N ARG A 67 -3.37 6.27 21.12
CA ARG A 67 -3.80 6.65 22.48
C ARG A 67 -3.94 8.16 22.61
N GLU A 68 -5.15 8.62 22.88
CA GLU A 68 -5.43 10.03 23.16
C GLU A 68 -4.55 10.57 24.30
N GLY A 69 -4.02 11.78 24.12
CA GLY A 69 -3.16 12.46 25.09
C GLY A 69 -1.73 11.93 25.19
N ARG A 70 -1.36 10.83 24.51
CA ARG A 70 0.01 10.29 24.49
C ARG A 70 0.60 10.15 23.08
N ASP A 71 -0.23 9.80 22.13
CA ASP A 71 0.14 9.62 20.73
C ASP A 71 -0.49 10.75 19.92
N VAL A 72 0.16 11.13 18.82
CA VAL A 72 -0.28 12.25 17.97
C VAL A 72 -0.49 11.73 16.56
N GLY A 73 -1.68 11.93 16.01
CA GLY A 73 -1.98 11.68 14.60
C GLY A 73 -2.22 13.00 13.87
N ILE A 74 -1.59 13.16 12.71
CA ILE A 74 -1.55 14.40 11.95
C ILE A 74 -1.86 14.09 10.48
N ARG A 75 -2.75 14.84 9.86
CA ARG A 75 -2.85 14.92 8.40
C ARG A 75 -1.86 15.97 7.92
N TYR A 76 -0.78 15.52 7.29
CA TYR A 76 0.32 16.37 6.86
C TYR A 76 0.06 16.96 5.46
N GLY A 77 -0.45 16.13 4.54
CA GLY A 77 -0.75 16.48 3.16
C GLY A 77 -2.17 16.12 2.75
N GLY A 78 -2.40 16.04 1.43
CA GLY A 78 -3.70 15.62 0.88
C GLY A 78 -4.05 14.20 1.32
N ASP A 79 -3.13 13.28 1.07
CA ASP A 79 -3.14 11.83 1.33
C ASP A 79 -2.05 11.36 2.31
N GLU A 80 -1.23 12.29 2.81
CA GLU A 80 -0.12 11.99 3.72
C GLU A 80 -0.49 12.23 5.18
N PHE A 81 -0.12 11.29 6.04
CA PHE A 81 -0.34 11.32 7.47
C PHE A 81 0.95 11.05 8.24
N ILE A 82 1.09 11.70 9.40
CA ILE A 82 2.19 11.47 10.33
C ILE A 82 1.60 10.98 11.66
N ILE A 83 2.22 9.96 12.24
CA ILE A 83 1.88 9.47 13.57
C ILE A 83 3.14 9.49 14.44
N LEU A 84 3.04 10.11 15.62
CA LEU A 84 4.04 10.01 16.67
C LEU A 84 3.50 9.08 17.77
N LEU A 85 4.22 7.99 18.03
CA LEU A 85 3.86 7.06 19.10
C LEU A 85 4.86 7.15 20.26
N SER A 86 4.34 7.41 21.45
CA SER A 86 5.16 7.54 22.66
C SER A 86 5.50 6.18 23.28
N ASN A 87 6.77 5.98 23.61
CA ASN A 87 7.32 4.84 24.34
C ASN A 87 6.94 3.48 23.77
N GLN A 88 7.14 3.28 22.46
CA GLN A 88 6.84 2.02 21.79
C GLN A 88 8.10 1.30 21.32
N SER A 89 8.11 -0.02 21.45
CA SER A 89 9.09 -0.87 20.77
C SER A 89 8.70 -1.05 19.30
N PRO A 90 9.63 -1.52 18.43
CA PRO A 90 9.30 -1.80 17.04
C PRO A 90 8.09 -2.72 16.86
N HIS A 91 8.04 -3.81 17.64
CA HIS A 91 6.92 -4.75 17.63
C HIS A 91 5.56 -4.10 17.94
N VAL A 92 5.50 -3.17 18.89
CA VAL A 92 4.24 -2.50 19.21
C VAL A 92 3.87 -1.47 18.13
N THR A 93 4.87 -0.81 17.54
CA THR A 93 4.67 0.13 16.42
C THR A 93 4.03 -0.60 15.23
N GLU A 94 4.55 -1.75 14.85
CA GLU A 94 3.97 -2.60 13.79
C GLU A 94 2.55 -3.05 14.12
N LYS A 95 2.28 -3.45 15.36
CA LYS A 95 0.91 -3.80 15.80
C LYS A 95 -0.06 -2.63 15.70
N VAL A 96 0.38 -1.40 15.93
CA VAL A 96 -0.48 -0.21 15.76
C VAL A 96 -0.84 -0.03 14.29
N ILE A 97 0.15 -0.11 13.40
CA ILE A 97 -0.06 -0.01 11.95
C ILE A 97 -1.03 -1.10 11.46
N GLU A 98 -0.86 -2.32 11.94
CA GLU A 98 -1.73 -3.44 11.56
C GLU A 98 -3.16 -3.28 12.07
N ARG A 99 -3.36 -2.71 13.26
CA ARG A 99 -4.70 -2.36 13.75
C ARG A 99 -5.35 -1.25 12.92
N ILE A 100 -4.57 -0.24 12.52
CA ILE A 100 -5.03 0.83 11.62
C ILE A 100 -5.46 0.23 10.28
N ARG A 101 -4.63 -0.66 9.70
CA ARG A 101 -4.95 -1.36 8.44
C ARG A 101 -6.24 -2.16 8.51
N LYS A 102 -6.42 -2.95 9.57
CA LYS A 102 -7.65 -3.72 9.79
C LYS A 102 -8.88 -2.83 9.98
N ASP A 103 -8.75 -1.71 10.68
CA ASP A 103 -9.87 -0.78 10.85
C ASP A 103 -10.23 -0.05 9.54
N ILE A 104 -9.22 0.30 8.73
CA ILE A 104 -9.43 0.83 7.37
C ILE A 104 -10.17 -0.20 6.52
N ASP A 105 -9.67 -1.44 6.43
CA ASP A 105 -10.30 -2.50 5.63
C ASP A 105 -11.76 -2.73 6.06
N ARG A 106 -12.03 -2.74 7.37
CA ARG A 106 -13.40 -2.86 7.92
C ARG A 106 -14.31 -1.71 7.51
N ARG A 107 -13.84 -0.46 7.60
CA ARG A 107 -14.62 0.73 7.25
C ARG A 107 -14.86 0.82 5.75
N ALA A 108 -13.82 0.54 4.96
CA ALA A 108 -13.86 0.57 3.50
C ALA A 108 -14.83 -0.47 2.94
N LEU A 109 -14.91 -1.66 3.55
CA LEU A 109 -15.84 -2.73 3.13
C LEU A 109 -17.30 -2.26 3.17
N ASN A 110 -17.70 -1.48 4.17
CA ASN A 110 -19.07 -0.95 4.28
C ASN A 110 -19.43 0.02 3.15
N GLU A 111 -18.43 0.55 2.46
CA GLU A 111 -18.60 1.52 1.38
C GLU A 111 -18.19 0.94 0.01
N ASN A 112 -17.96 -0.37 -0.04
CA ASN A 112 -17.47 -1.07 -1.24
C ASN A 112 -16.19 -0.44 -1.82
N LEU A 113 -15.33 0.08 -0.93
CA LEU A 113 -14.04 0.65 -1.26
C LEU A 113 -12.93 -0.33 -0.89
N ASN A 114 -11.83 -0.29 -1.65
CA ASN A 114 -10.59 -0.97 -1.30
C ASN A 114 -9.50 0.07 -1.07
N ILE A 115 -9.19 0.35 0.19
CA ILE A 115 -8.22 1.38 0.58
C ILE A 115 -6.94 0.68 1.02
N LYS A 116 -5.83 1.03 0.36
CA LYS A 116 -4.48 0.59 0.76
C LYS A 116 -3.62 1.81 1.06
N PHE A 117 -2.64 1.64 1.91
CA PHE A 117 -1.67 2.68 2.25
C PHE A 117 -0.30 2.06 2.45
N SER A 118 0.73 2.81 2.13
CA SER A 118 2.13 2.52 2.43
C SER A 118 2.57 3.29 3.66
N SER A 119 3.51 2.73 4.42
CA SER A 119 4.01 3.28 5.68
C SER A 119 5.53 3.22 5.80
N GLY A 120 6.12 4.32 6.25
CA GLY A 120 7.52 4.41 6.63
C GLY A 120 7.65 4.55 8.13
N ILE A 121 8.61 3.87 8.75
CA ILE A 121 8.81 3.91 10.20
C ILE A 121 10.25 4.32 10.52
N ALA A 122 10.40 5.23 11.47
CA ALA A 122 11.68 5.54 12.10
C ALA A 122 11.54 5.58 13.63
N TYR A 123 12.66 5.40 14.31
CA TYR A 123 12.75 5.38 15.77
C TYR A 123 13.80 6.39 16.23
N ASN A 124 13.47 7.19 17.24
CA ASN A 124 14.32 8.29 17.68
C ASN A 124 15.68 7.79 18.23
N LYS A 125 15.70 6.57 18.79
CA LYS A 125 16.93 5.91 19.25
C LYS A 125 17.95 5.61 18.15
N SER A 126 17.53 5.65 16.89
CA SER A 126 18.35 5.24 15.74
C SER A 126 18.80 6.44 14.88
N VAL A 127 18.63 7.66 15.38
CA VAL A 127 18.86 8.92 14.65
C VAL A 127 19.35 10.01 15.61
N ALA A 128 20.01 11.03 15.07
CA ALA A 128 20.55 12.15 15.82
C ALA A 128 19.50 13.20 16.17
N ASP A 129 18.57 13.47 15.25
CA ASP A 129 17.56 14.52 15.35
C ASP A 129 16.26 14.13 14.61
N LEU A 130 15.24 14.99 14.70
CA LEU A 130 13.97 14.77 14.03
C LEU A 130 14.09 14.80 12.49
N GLU A 131 15.02 15.56 11.93
CA GLU A 131 15.21 15.64 10.47
C GLU A 131 15.72 14.32 9.90
N GLU A 132 16.72 13.71 10.54
CA GLU A 132 17.19 12.36 10.21
C GLU A 132 16.07 11.32 10.43
N MET A 133 15.24 11.50 11.46
CA MET A 133 14.09 10.61 11.72
C MET A 133 13.07 10.64 10.58
N ILE A 134 12.68 11.82 10.11
CA ILE A 134 11.77 12.00 8.97
C ILE A 134 12.40 11.35 7.73
N LYS A 135 13.67 11.63 7.45
CA LYS A 135 14.39 11.06 6.31
C LYS A 135 14.37 9.53 6.32
N LYS A 136 14.64 8.89 7.47
CA LYS A 136 14.59 7.42 7.57
C LYS A 136 13.18 6.86 7.41
N ALA A 137 12.17 7.56 7.91
CA ALA A 137 10.79 7.16 7.70
C ALA A 137 10.42 7.27 6.20
N ASP A 138 10.79 8.34 5.52
CA ASP A 138 10.58 8.50 4.07
C ASP A 138 11.29 7.42 3.25
N GLU A 139 12.55 7.09 3.58
CA GLU A 139 13.27 5.99 2.93
C GLU A 139 12.56 4.64 3.15
N SER A 140 12.05 4.40 4.36
CA SER A 140 11.26 3.21 4.67
C SER A 140 9.95 3.16 3.88
N LEU A 141 9.25 4.30 3.76
CA LEU A 141 8.01 4.43 2.99
C LEU A 141 8.26 4.16 1.51
N TYR A 142 9.32 4.74 0.97
CA TYR A 142 9.72 4.53 -0.42
C TYR A 142 10.01 3.05 -0.71
N ARG A 143 10.71 2.35 0.20
CA ARG A 143 10.95 0.90 0.05
C ARG A 143 9.64 0.11 0.05
N GLU A 144 8.68 0.42 0.92
CA GLU A 144 7.38 -0.25 0.91
C GLU A 144 6.63 -0.03 -0.41
N LYS A 145 6.64 1.20 -0.94
CA LYS A 145 6.03 1.54 -2.23
C LYS A 145 6.66 0.75 -3.38
N GLU A 146 7.98 0.63 -3.42
CA GLU A 146 8.67 -0.15 -4.46
C GLU A 146 8.38 -1.65 -4.36
N ILE A 147 8.31 -2.21 -3.16
CA ILE A 147 7.91 -3.62 -2.95
C ILE A 147 6.50 -3.87 -3.49
N LYS A 148 5.53 -3.02 -3.14
CA LYS A 148 4.15 -3.14 -3.62
C LYS A 148 4.03 -2.98 -5.12
N LYS A 149 4.81 -2.06 -5.70
CA LYS A 149 4.86 -1.84 -7.15
C LYS A 149 5.39 -3.09 -7.87
N ALA A 150 6.47 -3.69 -7.36
CA ALA A 150 7.01 -4.94 -7.89
C ALA A 150 5.98 -6.08 -7.80
N GLN A 151 5.32 -6.25 -6.65
CA GLN A 151 4.25 -7.24 -6.46
C GLN A 151 3.07 -7.02 -7.42
N LYS A 152 2.67 -5.76 -7.66
CA LYS A 152 1.60 -5.43 -8.61
C LYS A 152 1.99 -5.78 -10.05
N GLN A 153 3.24 -5.52 -10.44
CA GLN A 153 3.76 -5.86 -11.76
C GLN A 153 3.84 -7.38 -11.96
N GLN A 154 4.33 -8.10 -10.95
CA GLN A 154 4.37 -9.56 -10.95
C GLN A 154 2.97 -10.16 -11.11
N HIS A 155 2.00 -9.74 -10.28
CA HIS A 155 0.61 -10.21 -10.41
C HIS A 155 0.00 -9.89 -11.78
N SER A 156 0.25 -8.70 -12.32
CA SER A 156 -0.26 -8.30 -13.64
C SER A 156 0.34 -9.17 -14.75
N ARG A 157 1.64 -9.48 -14.66
CA ARG A 157 2.33 -10.38 -15.59
C ARG A 157 1.77 -11.80 -15.51
N MET A 158 1.61 -12.33 -14.31
CA MET A 158 1.02 -13.67 -14.10
C MET A 158 -0.39 -13.77 -14.69
N TYR A 159 -1.23 -12.75 -14.48
CA TYR A 159 -2.58 -12.71 -15.06
C TYR A 159 -2.54 -12.76 -16.59
N TYR A 160 -1.64 -11.99 -17.22
CA TYR A 160 -1.49 -12.00 -18.67
C TYR A 160 -1.00 -13.35 -19.19
N LEU A 161 -0.04 -13.99 -18.50
CA LEU A 161 0.43 -15.34 -18.85
C LEU A 161 -0.70 -16.37 -18.78
N ILE A 162 -1.51 -16.35 -17.72
CA ILE A 162 -2.69 -17.23 -17.60
C ILE A 162 -3.65 -17.00 -18.77
N LYS A 163 -3.90 -15.74 -19.13
CA LYS A 163 -4.78 -15.42 -20.26
C LYS A 163 -4.24 -15.96 -21.58
N GLN A 164 -2.94 -15.78 -21.85
CA GLN A 164 -2.30 -16.31 -23.06
C GLN A 164 -2.29 -17.83 -23.11
N ILE A 165 -2.09 -18.49 -21.96
CA ILE A 165 -2.21 -19.94 -21.84
C ILE A 165 -3.63 -20.37 -22.24
N GLY A 166 -4.66 -19.70 -21.70
CA GLY A 166 -6.06 -19.94 -22.07
C GLY A 166 -6.32 -19.76 -23.57
N GLU A 167 -5.82 -18.69 -24.17
CA GLU A 167 -5.97 -18.44 -25.62
C GLU A 167 -5.34 -19.56 -26.47
N VAL A 168 -4.21 -20.14 -26.03
CA VAL A 168 -3.59 -21.30 -26.71
C VAL A 168 -4.43 -22.57 -26.55
N TRP A 169 -5.02 -22.79 -25.38
CA TRP A 169 -5.95 -23.90 -25.16
C TRP A 169 -7.21 -23.77 -26.01
N ASP A 170 -7.81 -22.59 -26.08
CA ASP A 170 -8.98 -22.33 -26.91
C ASP A 170 -8.66 -22.57 -28.40
N GLU A 171 -7.46 -22.18 -28.87
CA GLU A 171 -7.02 -22.45 -30.24
C GLU A 171 -6.86 -23.96 -30.51
N LEU A 172 -6.37 -24.74 -29.55
CA LEU A 172 -6.29 -26.20 -29.65
C LEU A 172 -7.68 -26.82 -29.75
N ASP A 173 -8.60 -26.44 -28.86
CA ASP A 173 -9.97 -26.97 -28.80
C ASP A 173 -10.78 -26.63 -30.05
N GLU A 174 -10.63 -25.40 -30.59
CA GLU A 174 -11.27 -24.99 -31.83
C GLU A 174 -10.79 -25.79 -33.04
N LYS A 175 -9.49 -26.06 -33.12
CA LYS A 175 -8.89 -26.82 -34.22
C LYS A 175 -9.23 -28.32 -34.13
N GLU A 176 -9.45 -28.86 -32.94
CA GLU A 176 -9.96 -30.23 -32.76
C GLU A 176 -11.45 -30.33 -33.17
N SER A 177 -12.27 -29.34 -32.83
CA SER A 177 -13.73 -29.36 -33.03
C SER A 177 -14.19 -29.15 -34.48
N LYS A 178 -13.39 -28.53 -35.35
CA LYS A 178 -13.80 -28.13 -36.71
C LYS A 178 -13.73 -29.23 -37.78
N GLY A 179 -13.26 -30.44 -37.46
CA GLY A 179 -13.46 -31.65 -38.29
C GLY A 179 -12.91 -31.66 -39.72
N ASP A 180 -12.29 -30.59 -40.23
CA ASP A 180 -11.69 -30.51 -41.56
C ASP A 180 -10.31 -29.83 -41.48
N ASN A 181 -9.31 -30.52 -42.06
CA ASN A 181 -7.85 -30.39 -41.84
C ASN A 181 -7.38 -30.83 -40.45
N LEU A 182 -6.89 -32.08 -40.36
CA LEU A 182 -6.07 -32.54 -39.23
C LEU A 182 -5.03 -31.45 -38.92
N LEU A 183 -5.02 -30.98 -37.67
CA LEU A 183 -3.86 -30.30 -37.09
C LEU A 183 -2.60 -31.00 -37.61
N THR A 184 -1.78 -30.27 -38.37
CA THR A 184 -0.54 -30.88 -38.83
C THR A 184 0.31 -31.16 -37.60
N SER A 185 1.17 -32.19 -37.67
CA SER A 185 2.14 -32.43 -36.60
C SER A 185 3.00 -31.18 -36.33
N GLU A 186 3.13 -30.28 -37.31
CA GLU A 186 3.82 -29.00 -37.20
C GLU A 186 3.02 -27.98 -36.39
N ASP A 187 1.71 -27.84 -36.62
CA ASP A 187 0.83 -26.95 -35.84
C ASP A 187 0.75 -27.36 -34.36
N ILE A 188 0.62 -28.67 -34.09
CA ILE A 188 0.59 -29.21 -32.72
C ILE A 188 1.92 -28.93 -32.02
N LEU A 189 3.03 -29.13 -32.74
CA LEU A 189 4.36 -28.90 -32.19
C LEU A 189 4.61 -27.41 -31.93
N GLU A 190 4.12 -26.51 -32.78
CA GLU A 190 4.23 -25.07 -32.58
C GLU A 190 3.42 -24.59 -31.37
N LEU A 191 2.16 -25.01 -31.27
CA LEU A 191 1.30 -24.67 -30.14
C LEU A 191 1.82 -25.26 -28.82
N GLY A 192 2.29 -26.51 -28.84
CA GLY A 192 2.92 -27.16 -27.69
C GLY A 192 4.15 -26.39 -27.19
N LYS A 193 5.07 -26.02 -28.09
CA LYS A 193 6.24 -25.20 -27.73
C LYS A 193 5.85 -23.84 -27.16
N ARG A 194 4.81 -23.20 -27.71
CA ARG A 194 4.31 -21.92 -27.22
C ARG A 194 3.72 -22.05 -25.82
N LEU A 195 2.95 -23.11 -25.58
CA LEU A 195 2.37 -23.42 -24.28
C LEU A 195 3.46 -23.71 -23.23
N ASP A 196 4.42 -24.56 -23.56
CA ASP A 196 5.55 -24.89 -22.67
C ASP A 196 6.29 -23.62 -22.24
N LYS A 197 6.62 -22.75 -23.19
CA LYS A 197 7.28 -21.47 -22.89
C LYS A 197 6.46 -20.58 -21.95
N LEU A 198 5.14 -20.47 -22.19
CA LEU A 198 4.27 -19.64 -21.34
C LEU A 198 4.14 -20.22 -19.93
N ILE A 199 4.11 -21.55 -19.80
CA ILE A 199 4.06 -22.25 -18.51
C ILE A 199 5.39 -22.07 -17.78
N GLU A 200 6.53 -22.21 -18.45
CA GLU A 200 7.86 -21.94 -17.88
C GLU A 200 7.93 -20.50 -17.35
N GLU A 201 7.56 -19.51 -18.16
CA GLU A 201 7.52 -18.11 -17.74
C GLU A 201 6.55 -17.91 -16.56
N TYR A 202 5.42 -18.61 -16.51
CA TYR A 202 4.48 -18.52 -15.37
C TYR A 202 5.10 -19.07 -14.09
N ILE A 203 5.77 -20.23 -14.16
CA ILE A 203 6.42 -20.87 -13.01
C ILE A 203 7.57 -20.01 -12.48
N GLU A 204 8.33 -19.36 -13.35
CA GLU A 204 9.40 -18.42 -12.96
C GLU A 204 8.88 -17.17 -12.23
N ASN A 205 7.59 -16.86 -12.34
CA ASN A 205 6.95 -15.71 -11.71
C ASN A 205 6.07 -16.08 -10.49
N LEU A 206 6.07 -17.35 -10.04
CA LEU A 206 5.46 -17.80 -8.77
C LEU A 206 6.31 -17.38 -7.55
#